data_AF-A0A7V4V0Z0-F1
#
_entry.id   AF-A0A7V4V0Z0-F1
#
_cell.length_a   1.000
_cell.length_b   1.000
_cell.length_c   1.000
_cell.angle_alpha   90.00
_cell.angle_beta   90.00
_cell.angle_gamma   90.00
#
_symmetry.space_group_name_H-M   'P 1'
#
loop_
_entity.id
_entity.type
_entity.pdbx_description
1 polymer ?
#
loop_
_entity_poly.entity_id
_entity_poly.type
_entity_poly.pdbx_seq_one_letter_code
_entity_poly.pdbx_strand_id
1 'polypeptide(L)'
;MTMIDFLLLTYLTIIVCGIYFGIGESRKVVVFNDFNDLGLTFLIPVSLFLLYMATALIDVSHVIWKIVSAVVVIVLSVKLAYNTYMHNNKNILKAIVAFLTKIPLAFVWIINVMTYVSPGGKTEIERANKRDSAGLVLLLLTPIVVLLVANKNGSLLNPVNWFEKK
;
A
#
# COMPACT_ATOMS: atom_id res chain seq x y z
N MET A 1 29.72 -4.76 -3.49
CA MET A 1 28.30 -4.34 -3.52
C MET A 1 27.94 -4.06 -4.96
N THR A 2 26.91 -4.70 -5.49
CA THR A 2 26.48 -4.50 -6.89
C THR A 2 25.70 -3.20 -7.03
N MET A 3 25.52 -2.72 -8.27
CA MET A 3 24.67 -1.55 -8.56
C MET A 3 23.23 -1.75 -8.05
N ILE A 4 22.70 -2.99 -8.15
CA ILE A 4 21.35 -3.34 -7.70
C ILE A 4 21.25 -3.22 -6.17
N ASP A 5 22.24 -3.73 -5.43
CA ASP A 5 22.27 -3.63 -3.97
C ASP A 5 22.25 -2.17 -3.51
N PHE A 6 23.01 -1.30 -4.20
CA PHE A 6 23.05 0.12 -3.91
C PHE A 6 21.70 0.81 -4.14
N LEU A 7 21.02 0.50 -5.25
CA LEU A 7 19.69 1.05 -5.57
C LEU A 7 18.65 0.59 -4.55
N LEU A 8 18.69 -0.68 -4.17
CA LEU A 8 17.77 -1.25 -3.18
C LEU A 8 17.99 -0.62 -1.80
N LEU A 9 19.25 -0.46 -1.37
CA LEU A 9 19.59 0.21 -0.12
C LEU A 9 19.12 1.67 -0.10
N THR A 10 19.32 2.39 -1.21
CA THR A 10 18.86 3.77 -1.37
C THR A 10 17.33 3.84 -1.26
N TYR A 11 16.63 2.93 -1.93
CA TYR A 11 15.17 2.87 -1.90
C TYR A 11 14.62 2.56 -0.50
N LEU A 12 15.20 1.59 0.19
CA LEU A 12 14.83 1.28 1.58
C LEU A 12 15.07 2.48 2.51
N THR A 13 16.19 3.19 2.31
CA THR A 13 16.50 4.41 3.07
C THR A 13 15.42 5.48 2.86
N ILE A 14 14.93 5.66 1.62
CA ILE A 14 13.83 6.59 1.33
C ILE A 14 12.55 6.20 2.06
N ILE A 15 12.21 4.90 2.08
CA ILE A 15 11.02 4.41 2.79
C ILE A 15 11.16 4.66 4.29
N VAL A 16 12.31 4.32 4.91
CA VAL A 16 12.54 4.54 6.34
C VAL A 16 12.48 6.03 6.69
N CYS A 17 13.10 6.89 5.87
CA CYS A 17 13.01 8.34 6.03
C CYS A 17 11.56 8.85 5.90
N GLY A 18 10.80 8.34 4.93
CA GLY A 18 9.40 8.71 4.75
C GLY A 18 8.51 8.28 5.91
N ILE A 19 8.77 7.10 6.50
CA ILE A 19 8.10 6.65 7.73
C ILE A 19 8.46 7.60 8.88
N TYR A 20 9.74 7.83 9.12
CA TYR A 20 10.22 8.68 10.22
C TYR A 20 9.67 10.10 10.14
N PHE A 21 9.72 10.74 8.96
CA PHE A 21 9.22 12.09 8.75
C PHE A 21 7.69 12.18 8.63
N GLY A 22 7.01 11.04 8.50
CA GLY A 22 5.55 10.94 8.36
C GLY A 22 4.80 10.69 9.66
N ILE A 23 5.48 10.23 10.72
CA ILE A 23 4.86 9.90 12.01
C ILE A 23 4.81 11.15 12.92
N GLY A 24 3.77 11.19 13.78
CA GLY A 24 3.68 12.13 14.89
C GLY A 24 3.04 13.48 14.54
N GLU A 25 3.03 14.39 15.50
CA GLU A 25 2.41 15.72 15.37
C GLU A 25 3.31 16.69 14.60
N SER A 26 4.63 16.52 14.67
CA SER A 26 5.64 17.34 13.99
C SER A 26 6.02 16.82 12.59
N ARG A 27 5.12 16.05 11.95
CA ARG A 27 5.34 15.43 10.64
C ARG A 27 5.77 16.46 9.60
N LYS A 28 6.80 16.12 8.83
CA LYS A 28 7.33 16.97 7.75
C LYS A 28 6.76 16.57 6.40
N VAL A 29 6.34 15.31 6.26
CA VAL A 29 5.80 14.69 5.05
C VAL A 29 4.44 14.11 5.39
N VAL A 30 3.43 14.40 4.58
CA VAL A 30 2.11 13.77 4.71
C VAL A 30 2.12 12.52 3.83
N VAL A 31 2.33 11.35 4.46
CA VAL A 31 2.31 10.06 3.77
C VAL A 31 0.86 9.69 3.44
N PHE A 32 0.00 9.53 4.43
CA PHE A 32 -1.44 9.37 4.21
C PHE A 32 -2.16 10.58 4.79
N ASN A 33 -2.92 11.32 3.98
CA ASN A 33 -3.65 12.49 4.50
C ASN A 33 -4.77 12.08 5.46
N ASP A 34 -5.52 11.06 5.08
CA ASP A 34 -6.67 10.54 5.79
C ASP A 34 -6.91 9.06 5.42
N PHE A 35 -7.96 8.45 5.96
CA PHE A 35 -8.28 7.06 5.64
C PHE A 35 -8.80 6.87 4.21
N ASN A 36 -9.31 7.91 3.54
CA ASN A 36 -9.67 7.86 2.13
C ASN A 36 -8.42 7.77 1.25
N ASP A 37 -7.37 8.55 1.53
CA ASP A 37 -6.07 8.50 0.85
C ASP A 37 -5.36 7.16 1.08
N LEU A 38 -5.46 6.64 2.31
CA LEU A 38 -5.01 5.28 2.63
C LEU A 38 -5.75 4.25 1.76
N GLY A 39 -7.09 4.30 1.74
CA GLY A 39 -7.91 3.39 0.94
C GLY A 39 -7.59 3.47 -0.55
N LEU A 40 -7.41 4.67 -1.11
CA LEU A 40 -7.01 4.86 -2.51
C LEU A 40 -5.64 4.22 -2.80
N THR A 41 -4.68 4.33 -1.87
CA THR A 41 -3.37 3.71 -2.01
C THR A 41 -3.48 2.18 -2.06
N PHE A 42 -4.27 1.59 -1.17
CA PHE A 42 -4.44 0.13 -1.09
C PHE A 42 -5.32 -0.41 -2.23
N LEU A 43 -6.20 0.42 -2.79
CA LEU A 43 -7.01 0.07 -3.94
C LEU A 43 -6.16 -0.24 -5.18
N ILE A 44 -4.94 0.32 -5.30
CA ILE A 44 -4.04 0.02 -6.42
C ILE A 44 -3.66 -1.48 -6.46
N PRO A 45 -2.94 -2.05 -5.47
CA PRO A 45 -2.63 -3.49 -5.48
C PRO A 45 -3.89 -4.38 -5.39
N VAL A 46 -4.94 -3.94 -4.68
CA VAL A 46 -6.21 -4.70 -4.62
C VAL A 46 -6.88 -4.79 -5.99
N SER A 47 -6.93 -3.69 -6.75
CA SER A 47 -7.55 -3.69 -8.09
C SER A 47 -6.81 -4.61 -9.06
N LEU A 48 -5.47 -4.64 -9.01
CA LEU A 48 -4.67 -5.58 -9.79
C LEU A 48 -5.02 -7.03 -9.44
N PHE A 49 -5.15 -7.34 -8.15
CA PHE A 49 -5.52 -8.68 -7.71
C PHE A 49 -6.94 -9.07 -8.16
N LEU A 50 -7.91 -8.17 -7.99
CA LEU A 50 -9.30 -8.42 -8.40
C LEU A 50 -9.42 -8.60 -9.91
N LEU A 51 -8.71 -7.79 -10.71
CA LEU A 51 -8.66 -7.94 -12.15
C LEU A 51 -8.00 -9.27 -12.57
N TYR A 52 -6.94 -9.67 -11.87
CA TYR A 52 -6.32 -10.99 -12.08
C TYR A 52 -7.32 -12.12 -11.80
N MET A 53 -8.05 -12.08 -10.70
CA MET A 53 -9.10 -13.08 -10.40
C MET A 53 -10.21 -13.08 -11.45
N ALA A 54 -10.62 -11.92 -11.94
CA ALA A 54 -11.67 -11.80 -12.95
C ALA A 54 -11.28 -12.48 -14.28
N THR A 55 -9.98 -12.60 -14.59
CA THR A 55 -9.51 -13.36 -15.77
C THR A 55 -9.88 -14.83 -15.73
N ALA A 56 -10.07 -15.42 -14.54
CA ALA A 56 -10.51 -16.80 -14.38
C ALA A 56 -12.03 -16.97 -14.52
N LEU A 57 -12.79 -15.87 -14.47
CA LEU A 57 -14.26 -15.86 -14.49
C LEU A 57 -14.82 -15.46 -15.86
N ILE A 58 -14.06 -14.72 -16.66
CA ILE A 58 -14.51 -14.19 -17.96
C ILE A 58 -13.47 -14.53 -19.02
N ASP A 59 -13.91 -15.24 -20.05
CA ASP A 59 -13.08 -15.60 -21.20
C ASP A 59 -12.89 -14.38 -22.12
N VAL A 60 -11.84 -13.61 -21.83
CA VAL A 60 -11.43 -12.43 -22.59
C VAL A 60 -9.94 -12.56 -22.88
N SER A 61 -9.51 -12.08 -24.05
CA SER A 61 -8.10 -12.15 -24.44
C SER A 61 -7.17 -11.52 -23.39
N HIS A 62 -6.01 -12.14 -23.17
CA HIS A 62 -5.00 -11.64 -22.24
C HIS A 62 -4.53 -10.20 -22.57
N VAL A 63 -4.58 -9.80 -23.84
CA VAL A 63 -4.20 -8.45 -24.27
C VAL A 63 -5.18 -7.42 -23.70
N ILE A 64 -6.48 -7.68 -23.77
CA ILE A 64 -7.50 -6.78 -23.23
C ILE A 64 -7.35 -6.67 -21.71
N TRP A 65 -7.14 -7.77 -20.99
CA TRP A 65 -6.92 -7.74 -19.53
C TRP A 65 -5.72 -6.90 -19.12
N LYS A 66 -4.60 -6.99 -19.87
CA LYS A 66 -3.42 -6.16 -19.64
C LYS A 66 -3.72 -4.67 -19.83
N ILE A 67 -4.46 -4.33 -20.89
CA ILE A 67 -4.84 -2.94 -21.18
C ILE A 67 -5.76 -2.40 -20.07
N VAL A 68 -6.80 -3.15 -19.70
CA VAL A 68 -7.73 -2.74 -18.64
C VAL A 68 -6.99 -2.56 -17.31
N SER A 69 -6.12 -3.51 -16.94
CA SER A 69 -5.32 -3.42 -15.71
C SER A 69 -4.38 -2.22 -15.73
N ALA A 70 -3.70 -1.96 -16.86
CA ALA A 70 -2.83 -0.81 -17.01
C ALA A 70 -3.61 0.52 -16.86
N VAL A 71 -4.77 0.64 -17.52
CA VAL A 71 -5.63 1.82 -17.43
C VAL A 71 -6.09 2.06 -15.99
N VAL A 72 -6.59 1.02 -15.31
CA VAL A 72 -7.05 1.13 -13.92
C VAL A 72 -5.91 1.59 -12.99
N VAL A 73 -4.73 0.95 -13.10
CA VAL A 73 -3.57 1.33 -12.29
C VAL A 73 -3.11 2.76 -12.58
N ILE A 74 -3.05 3.17 -13.85
CA ILE A 74 -2.64 4.52 -14.23
C ILE A 74 -3.61 5.55 -13.66
N VAL A 75 -4.92 5.36 -13.83
CA VAL A 75 -5.94 6.31 -13.32
C VAL A 75 -5.85 6.45 -11.80
N LEU A 76 -5.76 5.34 -11.08
CA LEU A 76 -5.62 5.36 -9.62
C LEU A 76 -4.30 6.01 -9.18
N SER A 77 -3.19 5.68 -9.86
CA SER A 77 -1.86 6.21 -9.55
C SER A 77 -1.76 7.71 -9.82
N VAL A 78 -2.34 8.20 -10.92
CA VAL A 78 -2.38 9.63 -11.25
C VAL A 78 -3.19 10.39 -10.21
N LYS A 79 -4.38 9.89 -9.85
CA LYS A 79 -5.20 10.49 -8.78
C LYS A 79 -4.45 10.52 -7.45
N LEU A 80 -3.79 9.42 -7.09
CA LEU A 80 -3.01 9.32 -5.86
C LEU A 80 -1.81 10.28 -5.88
N ALA A 81 -1.08 10.39 -6.98
CA ALA A 81 0.05 11.29 -7.13
C ALA A 81 -0.39 12.76 -7.03
N TYR A 82 -1.49 13.13 -7.70
CA TYR A 82 -2.08 14.46 -7.61
C TYR A 82 -2.47 14.81 -6.17
N ASN A 83 -3.23 13.94 -5.50
CA ASN A 83 -3.62 14.13 -4.11
C ASN A 83 -2.40 14.25 -3.19
N THR A 84 -1.42 13.37 -3.36
CA THR A 84 -0.18 13.37 -2.56
C THR A 84 0.60 14.67 -2.73
N TYR A 85 0.66 15.22 -3.94
CA TYR A 85 1.27 16.53 -4.21
C TYR A 85 0.53 17.67 -3.52
N MET A 86 -0.80 17.68 -3.60
CA MET A 86 -1.64 18.69 -2.95
C MET A 86 -1.53 18.64 -1.42
N HIS A 87 -1.58 17.44 -0.83
CA HIS A 87 -1.47 17.24 0.63
C HIS A 87 -0.08 17.60 1.19
N ASN A 88 0.95 17.60 0.34
CA ASN A 88 2.31 18.00 0.72
C ASN A 88 2.62 19.46 0.36
N ASN A 89 1.60 20.33 0.37
CA ASN A 89 1.73 21.77 0.09
C ASN A 89 2.42 22.05 -1.24
N LYS A 90 2.14 21.24 -2.28
CA LYS A 90 2.73 21.38 -3.62
C LYS A 90 4.26 21.25 -3.64
N ASN A 91 4.86 20.65 -2.61
CA ASN A 91 6.30 20.38 -2.57
C ASN A 91 6.61 19.03 -3.24
N ILE A 92 7.31 19.07 -4.37
CA ILE A 92 7.60 17.89 -5.19
C ILE A 92 8.45 16.84 -4.46
N LEU A 93 9.45 17.26 -3.67
CA LEU A 93 10.33 16.34 -2.96
C LEU A 93 9.58 15.57 -1.88
N LYS A 94 8.75 16.28 -1.10
CA LYS A 94 7.88 15.64 -0.11
C LYS A 94 6.88 14.69 -0.75
N ALA A 95 6.30 15.08 -1.88
CA ALA A 95 5.37 14.25 -2.63
C ALA A 95 6.04 12.97 -3.15
N ILE A 96 7.26 13.05 -3.68
CA ILE A 96 8.03 11.88 -4.12
C ILE A 96 8.31 10.96 -2.92
N VAL A 97 8.82 11.48 -1.81
CA VAL A 97 9.09 10.67 -0.61
C VAL A 97 7.81 10.01 -0.09
N ALA A 98 6.70 10.76 -0.01
CA ALA A 98 5.41 10.22 0.39
C ALA A 98 4.93 9.10 -0.54
N PHE A 99 5.04 9.30 -1.86
CA PHE A 99 4.62 8.33 -2.88
C PHE A 99 5.46 7.05 -2.84
N LEU A 100 6.78 7.19 -2.81
CA LEU A 100 7.73 6.07 -2.70
C LEU A 100 7.64 5.34 -1.35
N THR A 101 7.05 5.96 -0.33
CA THR A 101 6.77 5.31 0.96
C THR A 101 5.44 4.57 0.91
N LYS A 102 4.35 5.22 0.50
CA LYS A 102 3.00 4.63 0.60
C LYS A 102 2.78 3.42 -0.31
N ILE A 103 3.33 3.43 -1.53
CA ILE A 103 3.11 2.35 -2.50
C ILE A 103 3.72 1.03 -2.01
N PRO A 104 5.01 0.95 -1.60
CA PRO A 104 5.57 -0.27 -1.03
C PRO A 104 4.83 -0.77 0.20
N LEU A 105 4.44 0.13 1.11
CA LEU A 105 3.69 -0.28 2.30
C LEU A 105 2.37 -0.95 1.92
N ALA A 106 1.65 -0.42 0.92
CA ALA A 106 0.41 -1.03 0.42
C ALA A 106 0.66 -2.40 -0.22
N PHE A 107 1.69 -2.53 -1.07
CA PHE A 107 2.03 -3.82 -1.71
C PHE A 107 2.46 -4.87 -0.70
N VAL A 108 3.37 -4.53 0.21
CA VAL A 108 3.84 -5.44 1.27
C VAL A 108 2.66 -5.87 2.13
N TRP A 109 1.80 -4.94 2.55
CA TRP A 109 0.64 -5.28 3.36
C TRP A 109 -0.32 -6.21 2.62
N ILE A 110 -0.69 -5.92 1.37
CA ILE A 110 -1.61 -6.76 0.59
C ILE A 110 -1.03 -8.15 0.32
N ILE A 111 0.24 -8.26 -0.07
CA ILE A 111 0.89 -9.56 -0.27
C ILE A 111 0.87 -10.39 1.01
N ASN A 112 1.11 -9.77 2.16
CA ASN A 112 1.07 -10.48 3.44
C ASN A 112 -0.35 -10.84 3.87
N VAL A 113 -1.37 -10.00 3.62
CA VAL A 113 -2.77 -10.40 3.83
C VAL A 113 -3.12 -11.61 2.98
N MET A 114 -2.75 -11.60 1.69
CA MET A 114 -3.02 -12.72 0.79
C MET A 114 -2.29 -13.99 1.25
N THR A 115 -1.02 -13.87 1.66
CA THR A 115 -0.23 -14.99 2.17
C THR A 115 -0.78 -15.53 3.48
N TYR A 116 -1.29 -14.66 4.35
CA TYR A 116 -1.91 -15.05 5.61
C TYR A 116 -3.21 -15.83 5.39
N VAL A 117 -4.09 -15.31 4.52
CA VAL A 117 -5.38 -15.95 4.18
C VAL A 117 -5.17 -17.26 3.44
N SER A 118 -4.37 -17.24 2.37
CA SER A 118 -4.13 -18.38 1.48
C SER A 118 -2.62 -18.63 1.28
N PRO A 119 -1.92 -19.19 2.28
CA PRO A 119 -0.49 -19.47 2.16
C PRO A 119 -0.23 -20.54 1.10
N GLY A 120 0.67 -20.26 0.16
CA GLY A 120 1.13 -21.26 -0.81
C GLY A 120 2.18 -22.20 -0.19
N GLY A 121 2.22 -23.47 -0.55
CA GLY A 121 3.22 -24.43 -0.05
C GLY A 121 2.82 -25.86 -0.36
N LYS A 122 3.78 -26.78 -0.46
CA LYS A 122 3.50 -28.19 -0.80
C LYS A 122 3.11 -28.99 0.44
N THR A 123 3.60 -28.59 1.61
CA THR A 123 3.32 -29.25 2.90
C THR A 123 2.46 -28.36 3.81
N GLU A 124 1.81 -28.96 4.81
CA GLU A 124 1.09 -28.19 5.84
C GLU A 124 2.03 -27.34 6.68
N ILE A 125 3.21 -27.85 7.01
CA ILE A 125 4.23 -27.14 7.79
C ILE A 125 4.72 -25.90 7.03
N GLU A 126 5.00 -26.01 5.73
CA GLU A 126 5.37 -24.84 4.91
C GLU A 126 4.28 -23.78 4.88
N ARG A 127 3.01 -24.20 4.79
CA ARG A 127 1.86 -23.29 4.76
C ARG A 127 1.67 -22.58 6.10
N ALA A 128 1.82 -23.30 7.21
CA ALA A 128 1.79 -22.73 8.56
C ALA A 128 2.90 -21.68 8.73
N ASN A 129 4.16 -22.04 8.41
CA ASN A 129 5.30 -21.12 8.54
C ASN A 129 5.13 -19.83 7.72
N LYS A 130 4.59 -19.93 6.49
CA LYS A 130 4.32 -18.73 5.67
C LYS A 130 3.21 -17.87 6.23
N ARG A 131 2.14 -18.49 6.75
CA ARG A 131 1.05 -17.77 7.41
C ARG A 131 1.57 -17.04 8.65
N ASP A 132 2.36 -17.70 9.48
CA ASP A 132 2.90 -17.10 10.71
C ASP A 132 3.83 -15.93 10.41
N SER A 133 4.73 -16.10 9.44
CA SER A 133 5.61 -15.02 8.95
C SER A 133 4.79 -13.83 8.42
N ALA A 134 3.77 -14.09 7.60
CA ALA A 134 2.90 -13.04 7.08
C ALA A 134 2.11 -12.34 8.20
N GLY A 135 1.63 -13.09 9.19
CA GLY A 135 0.94 -12.56 10.37
C GLY A 135 1.85 -11.63 11.18
N LEU A 136 3.12 -12.00 11.37
CA LEU A 136 4.10 -11.16 12.05
C LEU A 136 4.35 -9.84 11.29
N VAL A 137 4.51 -9.91 9.97
CA VAL A 137 4.65 -8.70 9.15
C VAL A 137 3.42 -7.81 9.26
N LEU A 138 2.21 -8.36 9.22
CA LEU A 138 0.97 -7.60 9.38
C LEU A 138 0.84 -6.97 10.76
N LEU A 139 1.21 -7.70 11.81
CA LEU A 139 1.17 -7.23 13.19
C LEU A 139 2.08 -6.01 13.38
N LEU A 140 3.26 -6.00 12.77
CA LEU A 140 4.22 -4.89 12.85
C LEU A 140 3.87 -3.75 11.90
N LEU A 141 3.45 -4.05 10.67
CA LEU A 141 3.23 -3.06 9.63
C LEU A 141 1.92 -2.29 9.82
N THR A 142 0.85 -2.95 10.27
CA THR A 142 -0.46 -2.30 10.45
C THR A 142 -0.42 -1.08 11.37
N PRO A 143 0.18 -1.12 12.59
CA PRO A 143 0.28 0.07 13.42
C PRO A 143 1.13 1.17 12.78
N ILE A 144 2.20 0.82 12.04
CA ILE A 144 3.02 1.81 11.30
C ILE A 144 2.16 2.53 10.26
N VAL A 145 1.39 1.78 9.46
CA VAL A 145 0.49 2.36 8.45
C VAL A 145 -0.56 3.26 9.10
N VAL A 146 -1.17 2.82 10.21
CA VAL A 146 -2.14 3.64 10.95
C VAL A 146 -1.47 4.90 11.47
N LEU A 147 -0.28 4.84 12.07
CA LEU A 147 0.44 6.01 12.59
C LEU A 147 0.77 7.05 11.51
N LEU A 148 0.97 6.62 10.26
CA LEU A 148 1.24 7.48 9.11
C LEU A 148 0.00 8.22 8.57
N VAL A 149 -1.20 7.90 9.05
CA VAL A 149 -2.43 8.62 8.70
C VAL A 149 -2.49 9.94 9.46
N ALA A 150 -2.43 11.05 8.73
CA ALA A 150 -2.34 12.38 9.30
C ALA A 150 -3.62 12.81 10.03
N ASN A 151 -4.77 12.64 9.39
CA ASN A 151 -6.09 12.93 9.94
C ASN A 151 -6.86 11.61 10.06
N LYS A 152 -7.27 11.22 11.27
CA LYS A 152 -8.00 9.95 11.52
C LYS A 152 -9.48 10.02 11.11
N ASN A 153 -9.76 10.68 9.99
CA ASN A 153 -11.09 10.86 9.41
C ASN A 153 -11.14 10.19 8.04
N GLY A 154 -12.34 10.03 7.51
CA GLY A 154 -12.56 9.64 6.13
C GLY A 154 -14.05 9.60 5.82
N SER A 155 -14.45 10.21 4.71
CA SER A 155 -15.86 10.28 4.30
C SER A 155 -16.38 8.98 3.72
N LEU A 156 -15.50 8.18 3.08
CA LEU A 156 -15.85 6.90 2.46
C LEU A 156 -15.37 5.72 3.30
N LEU A 157 -14.17 5.85 3.86
CA LEU A 157 -13.56 4.82 4.72
C LEU A 157 -13.11 5.48 6.01
N ASN A 158 -13.70 5.07 7.15
CA ASN A 158 -13.22 5.45 8.47
C ASN A 158 -13.31 4.27 9.44
N PRO A 159 -12.20 3.53 9.65
CA PRO A 159 -12.19 2.40 10.57
C PRO A 159 -12.45 2.79 12.04
N VAL A 160 -12.18 4.03 12.43
CA VAL A 160 -12.39 4.50 13.82
C VAL A 160 -13.88 4.45 14.17
N ASN A 161 -14.74 4.86 13.23
CA ASN A 161 -16.20 4.84 13.38
C ASN A 161 -16.78 3.42 13.49
N TRP A 162 -16.02 2.37 13.18
CA TRP A 162 -16.48 0.98 13.34
C TRP A 162 -16.41 0.50 14.79
N PHE A 163 -15.54 1.11 15.59
CA PHE A 163 -15.37 0.80 17.00
C PHE A 163 -16.13 1.78 17.91
N GLU A 164 -16.45 2.97 17.40
CA GLU A 164 -17.41 3.88 18.02
C GLU A 164 -18.83 3.30 17.87
N LYS A 165 -19.19 2.41 18.78
CA LYS A 165 -20.58 1.97 18.94
C LYS A 165 -21.46 3.19 19.27
N LYS A 166 -22.62 3.25 18.60
CA LYS A 166 -23.79 3.99 19.09
C LYS A 166 -24.16 3.58 20.51
#